data_AF-A0A285ZD51-F1
#
_entry.id   AF-A0A285ZD51-F1
#
_cell.length_a   1.000
_cell.length_b   1.000
_cell.length_c   1.000
_cell.angle_alpha   90.00
_cell.angle_beta   90.00
_cell.angle_gamma   90.00
#
_symmetry.space_group_name_H-M   'P 1'
#
loop_
_entity.id
_entity.type
_entity.pdbx_description
1 polymer ?
#
loop_
_entity_poly.entity_id
_entity_poly.type
_entity_poly.pdbx_seq_one_letter_code
_entity_poly.pdbx_strand_id
1 'polypeptide(L)'
;FPGAQGGPLMHVIAAKAVCFKEALEPGFKAYQQQVIENAQAMAQVFIDRGYDVVSGGTDNHLFLVSLIRQGLTGKDADAALGRAHITVNKNAVPNDPQSPFVTSGLRIGTPAVTTRGFKVAQCVALAGWICDILDNLGDADVEADVAKNVAALCADFPVYR
;
A
#
# COMPACT_ATOMS: atom_id res chain seq x y z
N PHE A 1 -24.51 3.52 24.45
CA PHE A 1 -25.19 2.94 25.62
C PHE A 1 -26.41 3.80 25.96
N PRO A 2 -27.61 3.25 26.20
CA PRO A 2 -27.96 1.83 26.18
C PRO A 2 -28.43 1.29 24.80
N GLY A 3 -28.53 2.13 23.76
CA GLY A 3 -29.18 1.75 22.49
C GLY A 3 -28.48 0.67 21.66
N ALA A 4 -27.21 0.88 21.28
CA ALA A 4 -26.49 -0.02 20.35
C ALA A 4 -25.33 -0.81 21.00
N GLN A 5 -24.94 -0.43 22.22
CA GLN A 5 -23.79 -1.00 22.92
C GLN A 5 -24.09 -1.11 24.41
N GLY A 6 -23.58 -2.19 25.02
CA GLY A 6 -23.64 -2.48 26.45
C GLY A 6 -22.33 -2.11 27.17
N GLY A 7 -21.68 -3.10 27.80
CA GLY A 7 -20.44 -2.91 28.55
C GLY A 7 -19.25 -2.49 27.67
N PRO A 8 -18.41 -1.53 28.11
CA PRO A 8 -17.25 -1.09 27.35
C PRO A 8 -16.12 -2.12 27.35
N LEU A 9 -15.37 -2.20 26.25
CA LEU A 9 -14.13 -2.97 26.17
C LEU A 9 -12.98 -2.18 26.79
N MET A 10 -12.86 -2.24 28.12
CA MET A 10 -11.89 -1.43 28.88
C MET A 10 -10.43 -1.63 28.45
N HIS A 11 -10.07 -2.84 28.02
CA HIS A 11 -8.73 -3.14 27.49
C HIS A 11 -8.45 -2.39 26.16
N VAL A 12 -9.45 -2.25 25.28
CA VAL A 12 -9.32 -1.45 24.04
C VAL A 12 -9.24 0.04 24.36
N ILE A 13 -10.01 0.51 25.34
CA ILE A 13 -9.95 1.91 25.77
C ILE A 13 -8.56 2.24 26.32
N ALA A 14 -7.99 1.36 27.16
CA ALA A 14 -6.64 1.51 27.66
C ALA A 14 -5.60 1.53 26.52
N ALA A 15 -5.71 0.61 25.55
CA ALA A 15 -4.82 0.60 24.38
C ALA A 15 -4.90 1.91 23.56
N LYS A 16 -6.10 2.44 23.32
CA LYS A 16 -6.29 3.72 22.63
C LYS A 16 -5.64 4.89 23.37
N ALA A 17 -5.69 4.90 24.70
CA ALA A 17 -5.03 5.92 25.50
C ALA A 17 -3.49 5.90 25.30
N VAL A 18 -2.89 4.71 25.19
CA VAL A 18 -1.48 4.56 24.83
C VAL A 18 -1.22 5.12 23.42
N CYS A 19 -2.01 4.72 22.42
CA CYS A 19 -1.85 5.24 21.05
C CYS A 19 -2.00 6.76 20.97
N PHE A 20 -2.91 7.37 21.73
CA PHE A 20 -3.05 8.84 21.75
C PHE A 20 -1.85 9.53 22.40
N LYS A 21 -1.26 8.93 23.44
CA LYS A 21 -0.02 9.45 24.02
C LYS A 21 1.12 9.43 22.99
N GLU A 22 1.32 8.29 22.31
CA GLU A 22 2.33 8.15 21.25
C GLU A 22 2.10 9.14 20.10
N ALA A 23 0.84 9.33 19.69
CA ALA A 23 0.49 10.26 18.62
C ALA A 23 0.78 11.73 18.95
N LEU A 24 0.87 12.09 20.24
CA LEU A 24 1.23 13.43 20.71
C LEU A 24 2.75 13.64 20.76
N GLU A 25 3.56 12.60 20.60
CA GLU A 25 5.02 12.73 20.63
C GLU A 25 5.55 13.40 19.35
N PRO A 26 6.60 14.25 19.43
CA PRO A 26 7.16 14.92 18.26
C PRO A 26 7.59 13.96 17.13
N GLY A 27 8.04 12.75 17.49
CA GLY A 27 8.42 11.70 16.55
C GLY A 27 7.26 11.26 15.66
N PHE A 28 6.02 11.27 16.17
CA PHE A 28 4.84 10.90 15.39
C PHE A 28 4.58 11.89 14.25
N LYS A 29 4.85 13.19 14.46
CA LYS A 29 4.75 14.19 13.38
C LYS A 29 5.75 13.91 12.26
N ALA A 30 7.00 13.59 12.61
CA ALA A 30 8.02 13.22 11.62
C ALA A 30 7.66 11.92 10.89
N TYR A 31 7.09 10.94 11.60
CA TYR A 31 6.55 9.72 11.00
C TYR A 31 5.44 10.01 9.99
N GLN A 32 4.44 10.82 10.35
CA GLN A 32 3.33 11.17 9.44
C GLN A 32 3.81 11.93 8.19
N GLN A 33 4.81 12.80 8.33
CA GLN A 33 5.44 13.47 7.20
C GLN A 33 6.11 12.44 6.26
N GLN A 34 6.85 11.48 6.83
CA GLN A 34 7.48 10.40 6.05
C GLN A 34 6.45 9.54 5.31
N VAL A 35 5.29 9.26 5.93
CA VAL A 35 4.20 8.50 5.30
C VAL A 35 3.74 9.18 4.00
N ILE A 36 3.55 10.50 4.04
CA ILE A 36 3.12 11.29 2.88
C ILE A 36 4.22 11.31 1.81
N GLU A 37 5.46 11.61 2.19
CA GLU A 37 6.60 11.62 1.27
C GLU A 37 6.79 10.28 0.55
N ASN A 38 6.66 9.18 1.29
CA ASN A 38 6.72 7.83 0.73
C ASN A 38 5.58 7.60 -0.27
N ALA A 39 4.35 8.03 0.05
CA ALA A 39 3.19 7.83 -0.81
C ALA A 39 3.30 8.63 -2.12
N GLN A 40 3.77 9.88 -2.03
CA GLN A 40 4.03 10.75 -3.17
C GLN A 40 5.12 10.17 -4.07
N ALA A 41 6.22 9.69 -3.49
CA ALA A 41 7.31 9.08 -4.24
C ALA A 41 6.85 7.79 -4.96
N MET A 42 6.07 6.93 -4.31
CA MET A 42 5.50 5.76 -4.97
C MET A 42 4.56 6.14 -6.11
N ALA A 43 3.65 7.09 -5.88
CA ALA A 43 2.71 7.55 -6.90
C ALA A 43 3.44 8.10 -8.14
N GLN A 44 4.53 8.87 -7.94
CA GLN A 44 5.34 9.37 -9.04
C GLN A 44 5.95 8.25 -9.88
N VAL A 45 6.43 7.17 -9.27
CA VAL A 45 6.94 6.00 -10.01
C VAL A 45 5.87 5.39 -10.91
N PHE A 46 4.64 5.23 -10.42
CA PHE A 46 3.53 4.71 -11.25
C PHE A 46 3.23 5.64 -12.44
N ILE A 47 3.20 6.95 -12.20
CA ILE A 47 2.97 7.96 -13.25
C ILE A 47 4.08 7.90 -14.30
N ASP A 48 5.35 7.87 -13.87
CA ASP A 48 6.51 7.79 -14.76
C ASP A 48 6.54 6.48 -15.57
N ARG A 49 5.97 5.41 -15.02
CA ARG A 49 5.77 4.11 -15.68
C ARG A 49 4.52 4.06 -16.56
N GLY A 50 3.75 5.14 -16.68
CA GLY A 50 2.60 5.25 -17.58
C GLY A 50 1.26 4.74 -17.00
N TYR A 51 1.21 4.44 -15.71
CA TYR A 51 -0.02 4.10 -15.00
C TYR A 51 -0.83 5.34 -14.66
N ASP A 52 -2.16 5.20 -14.66
CA ASP A 52 -3.05 6.26 -14.23
C ASP A 52 -3.20 6.23 -12.72
N VAL A 53 -2.60 7.21 -12.03
CA VAL A 53 -2.94 7.48 -10.63
C VAL A 53 -4.17 8.38 -10.61
N VAL A 54 -5.24 7.95 -9.95
CA VAL A 54 -6.45 8.75 -9.80
C VAL A 54 -6.09 10.09 -9.16
N SER A 55 -6.62 11.19 -9.70
CA SER A 55 -6.25 12.59 -9.37
C SER A 55 -4.80 13.01 -9.66
N GLY A 56 -3.99 12.17 -10.30
CA GLY A 56 -2.63 12.52 -10.75
C GLY A 56 -1.57 12.51 -9.66
N GLY A 57 -1.85 11.97 -8.47
CA GLY A 57 -0.92 11.93 -7.35
C GLY A 57 -1.61 11.62 -6.02
N THR A 58 -1.03 12.09 -4.91
CA THR A 58 -1.64 12.00 -3.58
C THR A 58 -1.13 13.09 -2.63
N ASP A 59 -2.03 13.56 -1.77
CA ASP A 59 -1.74 14.49 -0.66
C ASP A 59 -1.85 13.79 0.70
N ASN A 60 -1.95 12.47 0.72
CA ASN A 60 -2.11 11.69 1.95
C ASN A 60 -1.32 10.37 1.92
N HIS A 61 -1.75 9.39 2.72
CA HIS A 61 -1.03 8.14 2.97
C HIS A 61 -1.31 7.04 1.93
N LEU A 62 -2.21 7.26 0.98
CA LEU A 62 -2.58 6.29 -0.03
C LEU A 62 -2.77 6.93 -1.40
N PHE A 63 -2.74 6.11 -2.44
CA PHE A 63 -3.14 6.49 -3.79
C PHE A 63 -3.84 5.31 -4.47
N LEU A 64 -4.60 5.63 -5.51
CA LEU A 64 -5.38 4.66 -6.28
C LEU A 64 -4.84 4.60 -7.69
N VAL A 65 -4.38 3.42 -8.10
CA VAL A 65 -3.87 3.15 -9.45
C VAL A 65 -5.00 2.52 -10.27
N SER A 66 -5.29 3.11 -11.43
CA SER A 66 -6.18 2.55 -12.44
C SER A 66 -5.37 1.67 -13.39
N LEU A 67 -5.88 0.46 -13.61
CA LEU A 67 -5.32 -0.55 -14.50
C LEU A 67 -6.09 -0.64 -15.83
N ILE A 68 -7.11 0.20 -16.03
CA ILE A 68 -7.98 0.17 -17.21
C ILE A 68 -7.16 0.33 -18.50
N ARG A 69 -6.19 1.26 -18.52
CA ARG A 69 -5.35 1.50 -19.69
C ARG A 69 -4.51 0.27 -20.05
N GLN A 70 -4.03 -0.46 -19.04
CA GLN A 70 -3.24 -1.67 -19.20
C GLN A 70 -4.11 -2.89 -19.53
N GLY A 71 -5.45 -2.77 -19.48
CA GLY A 71 -6.37 -3.88 -19.72
C GLY A 71 -6.32 -4.97 -18.64
N LEU A 72 -5.75 -4.66 -17.47
CA LEU A 72 -5.60 -5.63 -16.37
C LEU A 72 -6.77 -5.50 -15.40
N THR A 73 -7.08 -6.59 -14.70
CA THR A 73 -8.05 -6.56 -13.59
C THR A 73 -7.35 -6.39 -12.26
N GLY A 74 -8.01 -5.71 -11.32
CA GLY A 74 -7.52 -5.60 -9.94
C GLY A 74 -7.39 -6.97 -9.28
N LYS A 75 -8.27 -7.93 -9.61
CA LYS A 75 -8.21 -9.31 -9.10
C LYS A 75 -6.94 -10.04 -9.53
N ASP A 76 -6.57 -9.97 -10.81
CA ASP A 76 -5.41 -10.70 -11.31
C ASP A 76 -4.11 -10.05 -10.84
N ALA A 77 -4.08 -8.71 -10.82
CA ALA A 77 -2.98 -7.93 -10.27
C ALA A 77 -2.73 -8.22 -8.78
N ASP A 78 -3.79 -8.21 -7.96
CA ASP A 78 -3.73 -8.55 -6.52
C ASP A 78 -3.18 -9.97 -6.30
N ALA A 79 -3.62 -10.94 -7.11
CA ALA A 79 -3.13 -12.31 -7.03
C ALA A 79 -1.65 -12.46 -7.43
N ALA A 80 -1.21 -11.77 -8.48
CA ALA A 80 0.19 -11.80 -8.94
C ALA A 80 1.14 -11.17 -7.91
N LEU A 81 0.79 -9.98 -7.41
CA LEU A 81 1.54 -9.32 -6.36
C LEU A 81 1.59 -10.16 -5.08
N GLY A 82 0.50 -10.85 -4.74
CA GLY A 82 0.44 -11.77 -3.62
C GLY A 82 1.43 -12.94 -3.74
N ARG A 83 1.64 -13.50 -4.94
CA ARG A 83 2.65 -14.54 -5.19
C ARG A 83 4.07 -14.03 -4.97
N ALA A 84 4.31 -12.74 -5.19
CA ALA A 84 5.59 -12.08 -4.93
C ALA A 84 5.72 -11.47 -3.52
N HIS A 85 4.86 -11.87 -2.57
CA HIS A 85 4.84 -11.38 -1.18
C HIS A 85 4.53 -9.88 -1.03
N ILE A 86 3.84 -9.28 -2.00
CA ILE A 86 3.36 -7.91 -1.94
C ILE A 86 1.84 -7.93 -1.73
N THR A 87 1.39 -7.50 -0.56
CA THR A 87 -0.05 -7.40 -0.25
C THR A 87 -0.58 -6.03 -0.63
N VAL A 88 -1.55 -6.00 -1.54
CA VAL A 88 -2.31 -4.81 -1.93
C VAL A 88 -3.79 -5.03 -1.70
N ASN A 89 -4.62 -4.07 -2.11
CA ASN A 89 -6.06 -4.22 -2.14
C ASN A 89 -6.58 -3.83 -3.51
N LYS A 90 -7.16 -4.79 -4.24
CA LYS A 90 -7.97 -4.49 -5.42
C LYS A 90 -9.11 -3.54 -5.05
N ASN A 91 -9.34 -2.52 -5.88
CA ASN A 91 -10.27 -1.45 -5.57
C ASN A 91 -10.93 -0.92 -6.84
N ALA A 92 -12.18 -0.48 -6.72
CA ALA A 92 -12.89 0.12 -7.83
C ALA A 92 -12.31 1.51 -8.16
N VAL A 93 -12.34 1.87 -9.44
CA VAL A 93 -11.90 3.18 -9.93
C VAL A 93 -13.07 3.97 -10.53
N PRO A 94 -12.93 5.29 -10.76
CA PRO A 94 -13.96 6.04 -11.47
C PRO A 94 -14.27 5.41 -12.83
N ASN A 95 -15.56 5.19 -13.12
CA ASN A 95 -16.04 4.53 -14.35
C ASN A 95 -15.47 3.11 -14.54
N ASP A 96 -15.31 2.35 -13.45
CA ASP A 96 -14.80 0.97 -13.51
C ASP A 96 -15.64 0.10 -14.46
N PRO A 97 -15.03 -0.50 -15.51
CA PRO A 97 -15.74 -1.41 -16.42
C PRO A 97 -15.98 -2.79 -15.79
N GLN A 98 -15.30 -3.11 -14.68
CA GLN A 98 -15.37 -4.41 -14.04
C GLN A 98 -16.36 -4.43 -12.87
N SER A 99 -16.83 -5.63 -12.53
CA SER A 99 -17.70 -5.81 -11.36
C SER A 99 -16.96 -5.51 -10.05
N PRO A 100 -17.67 -5.23 -8.93
CA PRO A 100 -17.05 -5.03 -7.61
C PRO A 100 -16.20 -6.22 -7.11
N PHE A 101 -16.41 -7.43 -7.65
CA PHE A 101 -15.61 -8.61 -7.31
C PHE A 101 -14.32 -8.73 -8.12
N VAL A 102 -14.18 -8.00 -9.21
CA VAL A 102 -13.03 -8.04 -10.12
C VAL A 102 -12.23 -6.75 -10.05
N THR A 103 -12.90 -5.60 -10.21
CA THR A 103 -12.35 -4.23 -10.18
C THR A 103 -11.26 -3.95 -11.23
N SER A 104 -10.95 -2.69 -11.45
CA SER A 104 -9.90 -2.25 -12.40
C SER A 104 -8.82 -1.38 -11.75
N GLY A 105 -8.59 -1.53 -10.43
CA GLY A 105 -7.58 -0.74 -9.75
C GLY A 105 -6.98 -1.38 -8.51
N LEU A 106 -5.93 -0.73 -8.02
CA LEU A 106 -5.21 -1.09 -6.79
C LEU A 106 -5.12 0.13 -5.88
N ARG A 107 -5.48 -0.04 -4.61
CA ARG A 107 -5.25 0.96 -3.56
C ARG A 107 -3.99 0.61 -2.80
N ILE A 108 -3.01 1.50 -2.84
CA ILE A 108 -1.69 1.33 -2.22
C ILE A 108 -1.51 2.39 -1.14
N GLY A 109 -0.97 2.02 0.02
CA GLY A 109 -0.70 2.94 1.11
C GLY A 109 0.61 2.64 1.82
N THR A 110 1.20 3.67 2.42
CA THR A 110 2.54 3.65 3.00
C THR A 110 2.67 3.58 4.53
N PRO A 111 1.62 3.70 5.39
CA PRO A 111 1.79 3.67 6.85
C PRO A 111 2.52 2.43 7.38
N ALA A 112 2.16 1.24 6.89
CA ALA A 112 2.70 -0.02 7.40
C ALA A 112 4.21 -0.16 7.10
N VAL A 113 4.63 0.10 5.86
CA VAL A 113 6.04 0.03 5.48
C VAL A 113 6.86 1.14 6.13
N THR A 114 6.27 2.33 6.29
CA THR A 114 6.93 3.45 6.97
C THR A 114 7.15 3.15 8.46
N THR A 115 6.18 2.50 9.11
CA THR A 115 6.30 2.04 10.51
C THR A 115 7.46 1.06 10.68
N ARG A 116 7.73 0.21 9.67
CA ARG A 116 8.88 -0.69 9.65
C ARG A 116 10.22 0.01 9.38
N GLY A 117 10.21 1.31 9.07
CA GLY A 117 11.39 2.11 8.82
C GLY A 117 11.69 2.42 7.36
N PHE A 118 10.80 2.03 6.42
CA PHE A 118 11.01 2.35 5.01
C PHE A 118 11.04 3.86 4.79
N LYS A 119 11.98 4.30 3.95
CA LYS A 119 12.10 5.67 3.46
C LYS A 119 11.81 5.71 1.95
N VAL A 120 11.87 6.91 1.40
CA VAL A 120 11.58 7.18 -0.02
C VAL A 120 12.29 6.19 -0.95
N ALA A 121 13.57 5.92 -0.72
CA ALA A 121 14.35 4.99 -1.56
C ALA A 121 13.76 3.57 -1.59
N GLN A 122 13.38 3.02 -0.44
CA GLN A 122 12.77 1.68 -0.36
C GLN A 122 11.37 1.66 -0.99
N CYS A 123 10.60 2.73 -0.78
CA CYS A 123 9.27 2.87 -1.36
C CYS A 123 9.32 3.01 -2.90
N VAL A 124 10.28 3.75 -3.44
CA VAL A 124 10.53 3.85 -4.89
C VAL A 124 10.90 2.49 -5.47
N ALA A 125 11.80 1.73 -4.84
CA ALA A 125 12.15 0.39 -5.27
C ALA A 125 10.93 -0.55 -5.25
N LEU A 126 10.14 -0.52 -4.16
CA LEU A 126 8.92 -1.31 -4.05
C LEU A 126 7.89 -0.95 -5.13
N ALA A 127 7.67 0.34 -5.41
CA ALA A 127 6.78 0.77 -6.48
C ALA A 127 7.28 0.28 -7.86
N GLY A 128 8.59 0.31 -8.09
CA GLY A 128 9.22 -0.24 -9.29
C GLY A 128 8.91 -1.73 -9.45
N TRP A 129 9.13 -2.53 -8.42
CA TRP A 129 8.82 -3.97 -8.44
C TRP A 129 7.34 -4.28 -8.66
N ILE A 130 6.44 -3.45 -8.10
CA ILE A 130 5.00 -3.58 -8.38
C ILE A 130 4.76 -3.35 -9.87
N CYS A 131 5.33 -2.31 -10.47
CA CYS A 131 5.19 -2.04 -11.90
C CYS A 131 5.79 -3.16 -12.75
N ASP A 132 6.93 -3.73 -12.36
CA ASP A 132 7.58 -4.83 -13.09
C ASP A 132 6.69 -6.07 -13.17
N ILE A 133 5.98 -6.41 -12.08
CA ILE A 133 4.99 -7.50 -12.07
C ILE A 133 3.77 -7.16 -12.93
N LEU A 134 3.25 -5.94 -12.83
CA LEU A 134 2.07 -5.53 -13.58
C LEU A 134 2.34 -5.50 -15.09
N ASP A 135 3.53 -5.04 -15.50
CA ASP A 135 3.97 -4.99 -16.90
C ASP A 135 4.18 -6.40 -17.49
N ASN A 136 4.48 -7.40 -16.65
CA ASN A 136 4.75 -8.78 -17.03
C ASN A 136 3.78 -9.76 -16.35
N LEU A 137 2.49 -9.40 -16.28
CA LEU A 137 1.51 -10.15 -15.50
C LEU A 137 1.44 -11.62 -15.93
N GLY A 138 1.71 -12.54 -15.01
CA GLY A 138 1.73 -13.99 -15.25
C GLY A 138 3.10 -14.57 -15.60
N ASP A 139 4.15 -13.76 -15.68
CA ASP A 139 5.53 -14.22 -15.80
C ASP A 139 6.06 -14.69 -14.42
N ALA A 140 6.25 -16.00 -14.29
CA ALA A 140 6.68 -16.62 -13.05
C ALA A 140 8.14 -16.27 -12.66
N ASP A 141 9.00 -15.98 -13.64
CA ASP A 141 10.40 -15.65 -13.38
C ASP A 141 10.50 -14.23 -12.81
N VAL A 142 9.76 -13.28 -13.38
CA VAL A 142 9.66 -11.91 -12.83
C VAL A 142 9.08 -11.91 -11.42
N GLU A 143 8.00 -12.66 -11.19
CA GLU A 143 7.38 -12.77 -9.87
C GLU A 143 8.36 -13.38 -8.84
N ALA A 144 9.13 -14.40 -9.21
CA ALA A 144 10.11 -15.04 -8.33
C ALA A 144 11.29 -14.12 -7.99
N ASP A 145 11.81 -13.39 -8.98
CA ASP A 145 12.89 -12.43 -8.77
C ASP A 145 12.46 -11.27 -7.88
N VAL A 146 11.25 -10.73 -8.09
CA VAL A 146 10.68 -9.71 -7.21
C VAL A 146 10.45 -10.27 -5.81
N ALA A 147 9.92 -11.49 -5.66
CA ALA A 147 9.70 -12.11 -4.35
C ALA A 147 11.00 -12.18 -3.54
N LYS A 148 12.11 -12.54 -4.18
CA LYS A 148 13.44 -12.58 -3.56
C LYS A 148 13.87 -11.19 -3.08
N ASN A 149 13.71 -10.16 -3.91
CA ASN A 149 14.07 -8.78 -3.57
C ASN A 149 13.20 -8.23 -2.42
N VAL A 150 11.89 -8.51 -2.43
CA VAL A 150 10.95 -8.14 -1.36
C VAL A 150 11.32 -8.84 -0.05
N ALA A 151 11.66 -10.12 -0.09
CA ALA A 151 12.07 -10.89 1.10
C ALA A 151 13.37 -10.34 1.70
N ALA A 152 14.37 -10.04 0.87
CA ALA A 152 15.63 -9.43 1.31
C ALA A 152 15.37 -8.07 1.97
N LEU A 153 14.59 -7.19 1.32
CA LEU A 153 14.23 -5.90 1.90
C LEU A 153 13.46 -6.05 3.21
N CYS A 154 12.56 -7.02 3.30
CA CYS A 154 11.81 -7.26 4.53
C CYS A 154 12.69 -7.77 5.68
N ALA A 155 13.77 -8.51 5.39
CA ALA A 155 14.73 -8.98 6.38
C ALA A 155 15.53 -7.82 7.00
N ASP A 156 15.86 -6.80 6.21
CA ASP A 156 16.55 -5.59 6.69
C ASP A 156 15.66 -4.71 7.59
N PHE A 157 14.34 -4.82 7.43
CA PHE A 157 13.33 -4.02 8.14
C PHE A 157 12.26 -4.90 8.82
N PRO A 158 12.63 -5.68 9.86
CA PRO A 158 11.71 -6.60 10.52
C PRO A 158 10.58 -5.88 11.27
N VAL A 159 9.43 -6.55 11.43
CA VAL A 159 8.23 -5.97 12.09
C VAL A 159 8.40 -5.85 13.61
N TYR A 160 9.05 -6.84 14.24
CA TYR A 160 9.32 -6.85 15.68
C TYR A 160 10.82 -6.99 15.89
N ARG A 161 11.35 -6.28 16.89
CA ARG A 161 12.72 -6.43 17.40
C ARG A 161 12.64 -6.87 18.86
#